data_AF-A0A7R9GX23-F1
#
_entry.id   AF-A0A7R9GX23-F1
#
_cell.length_a   1.000
_cell.length_b   1.000
_cell.length_c   1.000
_cell.angle_alpha   90.00
_cell.angle_beta   90.00
_cell.angle_gamma   90.00
#
_symmetry.space_group_name_H-M   'P 1'
#
loop_
_entity.id
_entity.type
_entity.pdbx_description
1 polymer ?
#
loop_
_entity_poly.entity_id
_entity_poly.type
_entity_poly.pdbx_seq_one_letter_code
_entity_poly.pdbx_strand_id
1 'polypeptide(L)'
;MCIGPSHHISPPLYTQLTKPYWPTRSQQVVLQYKRTPNLLGMLVNMLVLGDLVRANKLCWVVLDHLQQMQVGQEIVEEVEKTQVEQQVETSNKDLQTLVSEGLELVTNVRIANDAREVKRREENVVAHQERMAKLDQELVAGAQKLEEINARWEGILETNDPLDLYHDIHQQRVKCSELMSQKDQLIQELRKELHLADDRFMRDQRRQKQDLGLLCERIDQQVVVMGRAYKQELLLVEVGSGTGATTDREE
;
A
#
# COMPACT_ATOMS: atom_id res chain seq x y z
N MET A 1 31.87 24.25 41.27
CA MET A 1 30.46 24.41 41.70
C MET A 1 29.88 25.50 40.82
N CYS A 2 28.88 25.31 39.96
CA CYS A 2 27.79 24.34 39.94
C CYS A 2 27.56 23.88 38.48
N ILE A 3 27.46 22.57 38.28
CA ILE A 3 26.99 21.97 37.04
C ILE A 3 25.47 22.15 37.03
N GLY A 4 24.97 22.97 36.11
CA GLY A 4 23.53 23.19 35.92
C GLY A 4 22.84 21.94 35.36
N PRO A 5 21.53 21.79 35.61
CA PRO A 5 20.82 20.53 35.42
C PRO A 5 20.69 20.18 33.95
N SER A 6 21.12 18.97 33.60
CA SER A 6 20.88 18.32 32.32
C SER A 6 19.38 18.34 32.01
N HIS A 7 18.96 19.23 31.11
CA HIS A 7 17.62 19.17 30.54
C HIS A 7 17.54 17.89 29.71
N HIS A 8 16.84 16.90 30.30
CA HIS A 8 16.35 15.72 29.62
C HIS A 8 15.56 16.16 28.39
N ILE A 9 16.17 16.06 27.21
CA ILE A 9 15.46 16.15 25.94
C ILE A 9 14.56 14.93 25.89
N SER A 10 13.26 15.10 26.09
CA SER A 10 12.28 14.08 25.76
C SER A 10 12.39 13.79 24.26
N PRO A 11 12.55 12.52 23.85
CA PRO A 11 12.63 12.18 22.44
C PRO A 11 11.31 12.53 21.73
N PRO A 12 11.34 12.90 20.44
CA PRO A 12 10.14 13.22 19.70
C PRO A 12 9.17 12.02 19.70
N LEU A 13 7.88 12.30 19.87
CA LEU A 13 6.76 11.34 19.83
C LEU A 13 6.53 10.79 18.40
N TYR A 14 7.60 10.32 17.74
CA TYR A 14 7.55 9.63 16.45
C TYR A 14 8.42 8.37 16.47
N THR A 15 8.34 7.58 17.53
CA THR A 15 8.98 6.25 17.62
C THR A 15 8.08 5.20 18.28
N GLN A 16 6.76 5.33 18.11
CA GLN A 16 5.80 4.36 18.67
C GLN A 16 4.77 3.88 17.65
N LEU A 17 5.19 3.57 16.42
CA LEU A 17 4.38 2.75 15.50
C LEU A 17 5.21 2.06 14.40
N THR A 18 6.45 1.67 14.67
CA THR A 18 7.03 0.53 13.93
C THR A 18 6.52 -0.74 14.57
N LYS A 19 5.26 -1.09 14.28
CA LYS A 19 4.81 -2.47 14.49
C LYS A 19 5.78 -3.36 13.69
N PRO A 20 6.42 -4.37 14.30
CA PRO A 20 7.13 -5.36 13.51
C PRO A 20 6.11 -5.93 12.53
N TYR A 21 6.47 -5.95 11.25
CA TYR A 21 5.65 -6.50 10.18
C TYR A 21 5.32 -7.95 10.55
N TRP A 22 4.18 -8.18 11.17
CA TRP A 22 3.70 -9.52 11.44
C TRP A 22 3.31 -10.12 10.09
N PRO A 23 3.87 -11.28 9.71
CA PRO A 23 3.52 -11.90 8.45
C PRO A 23 2.02 -12.20 8.43
N THR A 24 1.33 -11.84 7.35
CA THR A 24 -0.10 -12.18 7.14
C THR A 24 -0.33 -13.67 7.37
N ARG A 25 -1.55 -14.11 7.69
CA ARG A 25 -1.90 -15.54 7.91
C ARG A 25 -1.39 -16.47 6.80
N SER A 26 -1.28 -15.96 5.57
CA SER A 26 -0.63 -16.62 4.43
C SER A 26 0.88 -16.84 4.56
N GLN A 27 1.61 -15.90 5.15
CA GLN A 27 3.06 -15.99 5.38
C GLN A 27 3.42 -16.82 6.62
N GLN A 28 2.53 -16.92 7.62
CA GLN A 28 2.72 -17.83 8.77
C GLN A 28 2.62 -19.31 8.37
N VAL A 29 1.78 -19.64 7.39
CA VAL A 29 1.67 -21.00 6.82
C VAL A 29 2.99 -21.42 6.14
N VAL A 30 3.68 -20.48 5.48
CA VAL A 30 4.98 -20.73 4.82
C VAL A 30 6.10 -21.01 5.83
N LEU A 31 6.06 -20.39 7.02
CA LEU A 31 7.04 -20.63 8.08
C LEU A 31 6.78 -21.93 8.87
N GLN A 32 5.52 -22.36 9.02
CA GLN A 32 5.21 -23.67 9.60
C GLN A 32 5.68 -24.83 8.70
N TYR A 33 5.70 -24.65 7.38
CA TYR A 33 6.14 -25.67 6.43
C TYR A 33 7.66 -25.96 6.47
N LYS A 34 8.48 -25.11 7.10
CA LYS A 34 9.93 -25.34 7.26
C LYS A 34 10.29 -26.31 8.40
N ARG A 35 9.33 -26.76 9.20
CA ARG A 35 9.60 -27.52 10.43
C ARG A 35 9.05 -28.95 10.47
N THR A 36 8.49 -29.45 9.37
CA THR A 36 8.04 -30.84 9.23
C THR A 36 8.91 -31.56 8.19
N PRO A 37 9.56 -32.69 8.52
CA PRO A 37 10.32 -33.46 7.54
C PRO A 37 9.34 -34.26 6.68
N ASN A 38 8.72 -33.57 5.71
CA ASN A 38 8.03 -34.20 4.60
C ASN A 38 8.96 -34.20 3.37
N LEU A 39 8.68 -35.09 2.40
CA LEU A 39 9.51 -35.26 1.20
C LEU A 39 9.74 -33.95 0.42
N LEU A 40 8.75 -33.04 0.47
CA LEU A 40 8.84 -31.66 -0.04
C LEU A 40 9.89 -30.82 0.69
N GLY A 41 9.97 -30.90 2.02
CA GLY A 41 11.01 -30.26 2.82
C GLY A 41 12.41 -30.78 2.53
N MET A 42 12.56 -32.09 2.27
CA MET A 42 13.84 -32.69 1.86
C MET A 42 14.28 -32.24 0.46
N LEU A 43 13.35 -32.14 -0.49
CA LEU A 43 13.62 -31.64 -1.85
C LEU A 43 14.07 -30.18 -1.86
N VAL A 44 13.43 -29.31 -1.07
CA VAL A 44 13.83 -27.90 -0.93
C VAL A 44 15.22 -27.77 -0.30
N ASN A 45 15.54 -28.58 0.72
CA ASN A 45 16.87 -28.55 1.36
C ASN A 45 17.98 -29.07 0.44
N MET A 46 17.69 -30.07 -0.42
CA MET A 46 18.65 -30.59 -1.41
C MET A 46 18.88 -29.65 -2.60
N LEU A 47 17.86 -28.90 -3.04
CA LEU A 47 18.02 -27.85 -4.05
C LEU A 47 18.89 -26.69 -3.55
N VAL A 48 18.84 -26.38 -2.25
CA VAL A 48 19.66 -25.33 -1.62
C VAL A 48 21.12 -25.77 -1.42
N LEU A 49 21.40 -27.08 -1.31
CA LEU A 49 22.75 -27.64 -1.09
C LEU A 49 23.47 -28.12 -2.37
N GLY A 50 22.90 -27.91 -3.56
CA GLY A 50 23.59 -28.11 -4.85
C GLY A 50 23.61 -29.53 -5.42
N ASP A 51 22.96 -30.51 -4.77
CA ASP A 51 22.90 -31.90 -5.23
C ASP A 51 21.77 -32.12 -6.27
N LEU A 52 21.86 -31.45 -7.42
CA LEU A 52 20.88 -31.48 -8.51
C LEU A 52 20.51 -32.90 -8.98
N VAL A 53 21.44 -33.85 -8.92
CA VAL A 53 21.22 -35.25 -9.35
C VAL A 53 20.32 -36.02 -8.37
N ARG A 54 20.50 -35.83 -7.06
CA ARG A 54 19.65 -36.46 -6.04
C ARG A 54 18.29 -35.78 -5.95
N ALA A 55 18.25 -34.45 -6.11
CA ALA A 55 17.01 -33.69 -6.20
C ALA A 55 16.15 -34.14 -7.38
N ASN A 56 16.74 -34.37 -8.56
CA ASN A 56 16.02 -34.87 -9.73
C ASN A 56 15.49 -36.30 -9.49
N LYS A 57 16.31 -37.21 -8.93
CA LYS A 57 15.89 -38.58 -8.64
C LYS A 57 14.76 -38.66 -7.60
N LEU A 58 14.81 -37.82 -6.57
CA LEU A 58 13.73 -37.71 -5.58
C LEU A 58 12.49 -37.02 -6.13
N CYS A 59 12.64 -36.06 -7.05
CA CYS A 59 11.52 -35.44 -7.73
C CYS A 59 10.75 -36.49 -8.56
N TRP A 60 11.46 -37.37 -9.29
CA TRP A 60 10.86 -38.49 -10.01
C TRP A 60 10.17 -39.50 -9.09
N VAL A 61 10.78 -39.84 -7.95
CA VAL A 61 10.14 -40.75 -6.97
C VAL A 61 8.92 -40.09 -6.34
N VAL A 62 8.95 -38.80 -6.05
CA VAL A 62 7.80 -38.07 -5.52
C VAL A 62 6.71 -37.91 -6.58
N LEU A 63 7.06 -37.70 -7.85
CA LEU A 63 6.12 -37.70 -8.97
C LEU A 63 5.48 -39.08 -9.15
N ASP A 64 6.27 -40.16 -9.13
CA ASP A 64 5.80 -41.53 -9.24
C ASP A 64 4.90 -41.90 -8.04
N HIS A 65 5.25 -41.47 -6.83
CA HIS A 65 4.40 -41.69 -5.66
C HIS A 65 3.10 -40.87 -5.71
N LEU A 66 3.15 -39.63 -6.19
CA LEU A 66 1.96 -38.78 -6.43
C LEU A 66 1.07 -39.36 -7.53
N GLN A 67 1.68 -39.94 -8.56
CA GLN A 67 0.98 -40.59 -9.67
C GLN A 67 0.38 -41.93 -9.24
N GLN A 68 1.06 -42.68 -8.37
CA GLN A 68 0.49 -43.89 -7.72
C GLN A 68 -0.61 -43.55 -6.72
N MET A 69 -0.54 -42.40 -6.02
CA MET A 69 -1.66 -41.90 -5.21
C MET A 69 -2.85 -41.44 -6.06
N GLN A 70 -2.65 -41.05 -7.31
CA GLN A 70 -3.75 -40.75 -8.26
C GLN A 70 -4.33 -42.00 -8.93
N VAL A 71 -3.59 -43.12 -8.98
CA VAL A 71 -4.03 -44.39 -9.59
C VAL A 71 -4.66 -45.35 -8.57
N GLY A 72 -4.70 -44.97 -7.28
CA GLY A 72 -5.62 -45.55 -6.31
C GLY A 72 -7.05 -45.10 -6.58
N GLN A 73 -7.60 -45.46 -7.74
CA GLN A 73 -9.03 -45.43 -8.01
C GLN A 73 -9.65 -46.53 -7.15
N GLU A 74 -9.85 -46.22 -5.86
CA GLU A 74 -10.90 -46.85 -5.09
C GLU A 74 -12.14 -46.72 -5.97
N ILE A 75 -12.73 -47.85 -6.36
CA ILE A 75 -13.98 -47.90 -7.11
C ILE A 75 -15.01 -47.31 -6.15
N VAL A 76 -15.13 -45.99 -6.17
CA VAL A 76 -16.31 -45.30 -5.67
C VAL A 76 -17.40 -45.80 -6.61
N GLU A 77 -18.18 -46.76 -6.13
CA GLU A 77 -19.49 -47.04 -6.73
C GLU A 77 -20.12 -45.68 -7.01
N GLU A 78 -20.40 -45.42 -8.28
CA GLU A 78 -21.11 -44.23 -8.71
C GLU A 78 -22.53 -44.37 -8.14
N VAL A 79 -22.69 -43.99 -6.87
CA VAL A 79 -24.00 -43.86 -6.25
C VAL A 79 -24.71 -42.84 -7.12
N GLU A 80 -25.72 -43.31 -7.87
CA GLU A 80 -26.54 -42.44 -8.71
C GLU A 80 -27.08 -41.32 -7.81
N LYS A 81 -26.52 -40.13 -8.00
CA LYS A 81 -26.90 -38.96 -7.22
C LYS A 81 -28.39 -38.76 -7.40
N THR A 82 -29.08 -38.62 -6.28
CA THR A 82 -30.49 -38.28 -6.27
C THR A 82 -30.71 -36.95 -7.01
N GLN A 83 -31.89 -36.77 -7.58
CA GLN A 83 -32.24 -35.53 -8.29
C GLN A 83 -32.02 -34.28 -7.41
N VAL A 84 -32.23 -34.41 -6.10
CA VAL A 84 -31.96 -33.36 -5.10
C VAL A 84 -30.47 -33.07 -4.98
N GLU A 85 -29.62 -34.09 -4.88
CA GLU A 85 -28.16 -33.91 -4.80
C GLU A 85 -27.60 -33.24 -6.07
N GLN A 86 -28.11 -33.61 -7.25
CA GLN A 86 -27.74 -32.96 -8.52
C GLN A 86 -28.18 -31.49 -8.56
N GLN A 87 -29.39 -31.20 -8.06
CA GLN A 87 -29.91 -29.83 -7.97
C GLN A 87 -29.09 -29.00 -6.98
N VAL A 88 -28.75 -29.54 -5.81
CA VAL A 88 -27.93 -28.88 -4.79
C VAL A 88 -26.52 -28.58 -5.33
N GLU A 89 -25.90 -29.53 -6.04
CA GLU A 89 -24.58 -29.30 -6.65
C GLU A 89 -24.61 -28.19 -7.70
N THR A 90 -25.65 -28.17 -8.55
CA THR A 90 -25.81 -27.14 -9.57
C THR A 90 -26.01 -25.77 -8.92
N SER A 91 -26.95 -25.69 -7.97
CA SER A 91 -27.24 -24.48 -7.20
C SER A 91 -25.98 -23.94 -6.50
N ASN A 92 -25.15 -24.81 -5.94
CA ASN A 92 -23.91 -24.41 -5.28
C ASN A 92 -22.87 -23.87 -6.27
N LYS A 93 -22.70 -24.50 -7.43
CA LYS A 93 -21.81 -24.01 -8.49
C LYS A 93 -22.23 -22.63 -9.00
N ASP A 94 -23.54 -22.43 -9.20
CA ASP A 94 -24.08 -21.16 -9.69
C ASP A 94 -23.89 -20.05 -8.66
N LEU A 95 -24.16 -20.33 -7.37
CA LEU A 95 -23.89 -19.39 -6.29
C LEU A 95 -22.40 -19.08 -6.11
N GLN A 96 -21.51 -20.07 -6.24
CA GLN A 96 -20.06 -19.85 -6.17
C GLN A 96 -19.57 -18.95 -7.30
N THR A 97 -20.04 -19.20 -8.53
CA THR A 97 -19.74 -18.36 -9.69
C THR A 97 -20.18 -16.92 -9.44
N LEU A 98 -21.42 -16.72 -8.97
CA LEU A 98 -21.97 -15.40 -8.67
C LEU A 98 -21.20 -14.67 -7.55
N VAL A 99 -20.76 -15.39 -6.52
CA VAL A 99 -19.91 -14.83 -5.45
C VAL A 99 -18.56 -14.37 -6.03
N SER A 100 -17.94 -15.19 -6.89
CA SER A 100 -16.67 -14.87 -7.52
C SER A 100 -16.77 -13.60 -8.36
N GLU A 101 -17.77 -13.53 -9.25
CA GLU A 101 -18.01 -12.37 -10.12
C GLU A 101 -18.28 -11.10 -9.29
N GLY A 102 -19.10 -11.22 -8.24
CA GLY A 102 -19.37 -10.11 -7.33
C GLY A 102 -18.12 -9.61 -6.61
N LEU A 103 -17.27 -10.53 -6.17
CA LEU A 103 -16.01 -10.21 -5.51
C LEU A 103 -15.07 -9.45 -6.46
N GLU A 104 -15.00 -9.84 -7.74
CA GLU A 104 -14.21 -9.14 -8.75
C GLU A 104 -14.70 -7.70 -8.95
N LEU A 105 -16.02 -7.47 -9.05
CA LEU A 105 -16.60 -6.13 -9.24
C LEU A 105 -16.23 -5.15 -8.11
N VAL A 106 -16.19 -5.64 -6.87
CA VAL A 106 -15.79 -4.88 -5.69
C VAL A 106 -14.27 -4.71 -5.62
N THR A 107 -13.52 -5.77 -5.91
CA THR A 107 -12.06 -5.79 -5.81
C THR A 107 -11.39 -4.91 -6.87
N ASN A 108 -11.98 -4.78 -8.06
CA ASN A 108 -11.50 -3.90 -9.12
C ASN A 108 -11.42 -2.44 -8.68
N VAL A 109 -12.40 -1.95 -7.92
CA VAL A 109 -12.38 -0.57 -7.38
C VAL A 109 -11.24 -0.40 -6.38
N ARG A 110 -11.05 -1.40 -5.50
CA ARG A 110 -10.01 -1.40 -4.47
C ARG A 110 -8.61 -1.40 -5.09
N ILE A 111 -8.32 -2.34 -6.00
CA ILE A 111 -7.03 -2.43 -6.68
C ILE A 111 -6.72 -1.12 -7.42
N ALA A 112 -7.71 -0.56 -8.12
CA ALA A 112 -7.53 0.69 -8.83
C ALA A 112 -7.24 1.88 -7.88
N ASN A 113 -7.83 1.89 -6.68
CA ASN A 113 -7.55 2.90 -5.67
C ASN A 113 -6.15 2.71 -5.07
N ASP A 114 -5.79 1.48 -4.71
CA ASP A 114 -4.47 1.14 -4.15
C ASP A 114 -3.34 1.51 -5.11
N ALA A 115 -3.49 1.21 -6.41
CA ALA A 115 -2.52 1.59 -7.43
C ALA A 115 -2.34 3.12 -7.53
N ARG A 116 -3.44 3.89 -7.43
CA ARG A 116 -3.38 5.35 -7.42
C ARG A 116 -2.70 5.88 -6.16
N GLU A 117 -2.98 5.31 -5.01
CA GLU A 117 -2.39 5.72 -3.73
C GLU A 117 -0.89 5.43 -3.70
N VAL A 118 -0.44 4.29 -4.22
CA VAL A 118 0.99 3.99 -4.35
C VAL A 118 1.68 5.04 -5.21
N LYS A 119 1.14 5.32 -6.40
CA LYS A 119 1.70 6.34 -7.29
C LYS A 119 1.75 7.73 -6.62
N ARG A 120 0.68 8.13 -5.94
CA ARG A 120 0.63 9.41 -5.20
C ARG A 120 1.70 9.49 -4.11
N ARG A 121 1.98 8.37 -3.42
CA ARG A 121 3.05 8.31 -2.41
C ARG A 121 4.43 8.48 -3.03
N GLU A 122 4.68 7.82 -4.16
CA GLU A 122 5.94 7.95 -4.90
C GLU A 122 6.16 9.40 -5.33
N GLU A 123 5.16 10.02 -5.96
CA GLU A 123 5.21 11.43 -6.38
C GLU A 123 5.46 12.38 -5.20
N ASN A 124 4.83 12.14 -4.05
CA ASN A 124 5.04 12.95 -2.84
C ASN A 124 6.46 12.81 -2.28
N VAL A 125 7.03 11.61 -2.31
CA VAL A 125 8.40 11.38 -1.84
C VAL A 125 9.39 12.13 -2.75
N VAL A 126 9.22 12.02 -4.07
CA VAL A 126 10.06 12.73 -5.04
C VAL A 126 9.94 14.24 -4.84
N ALA A 127 8.72 14.78 -4.80
CA ALA A 127 8.51 16.21 -4.59
C ALA A 127 9.09 16.71 -3.25
N HIS A 128 8.98 15.91 -2.19
CA HIS A 128 9.58 16.23 -0.90
C HIS A 128 11.11 16.28 -0.98
N GLN A 129 11.74 15.29 -1.60
CA GLN A 129 13.19 15.24 -1.79
C GLN A 129 13.70 16.43 -2.60
N GLU A 130 13.02 16.77 -3.71
CA GLU A 130 13.36 17.94 -4.52
C GLU A 130 13.25 19.24 -3.72
N ARG A 131 12.21 19.40 -2.89
CA ARG A 131 12.06 20.56 -2.02
C ARG A 131 13.18 20.66 -0.98
N MET A 132 13.55 19.54 -0.37
CA MET A 132 14.65 19.51 0.61
C MET A 132 15.99 19.87 -0.05
N ALA A 133 16.30 19.28 -1.20
CA ALA A 133 17.53 19.59 -1.94
C ALA A 133 17.63 21.07 -2.31
N LYS A 134 16.52 21.70 -2.75
CA LYS A 134 16.47 23.13 -3.02
C LYS A 134 16.72 23.97 -1.77
N LEU A 135 16.10 23.62 -0.65
CA LEU A 135 16.31 24.34 0.61
C LEU A 135 17.77 24.23 1.08
N ASP A 136 18.38 23.05 0.97
CA ASP A 136 19.78 22.84 1.33
C ASP A 136 20.71 23.69 0.44
N GLN A 137 20.45 23.74 -0.86
CA GLN A 137 21.20 24.60 -1.79
C GLN A 137 21.06 26.08 -1.41
N GLU A 138 19.85 26.54 -1.08
CA GLU A 138 19.55 27.92 -0.67
C GLU A 138 20.14 28.28 0.69
N LEU A 139 20.29 27.30 1.60
CA LEU A 139 20.99 27.47 2.86
C LEU A 139 22.48 27.69 2.62
N VAL A 140 23.13 26.83 1.81
CA VAL A 140 24.56 26.96 1.48
C VAL A 140 24.83 28.27 0.73
N ALA A 141 24.08 28.56 -0.33
CA ALA A 141 24.26 29.78 -1.12
C ALA A 141 23.99 31.04 -0.30
N GLY A 142 22.98 31.01 0.59
CA GLY A 142 22.68 32.11 1.49
C GLY A 142 23.79 32.34 2.53
N ALA A 143 24.34 31.28 3.10
CA ALA A 143 25.44 31.35 4.05
C ALA A 143 26.71 31.94 3.41
N GLN A 144 27.06 31.48 2.20
CA GLN A 144 28.21 32.02 1.45
C GLN A 144 28.06 33.52 1.17
N LYS A 145 26.90 33.96 0.70
CA LYS A 145 26.64 35.40 0.47
C LYS A 145 26.68 36.22 1.75
N LEU A 146 26.18 35.69 2.86
CA LEU A 146 26.26 36.35 4.17
C LEU A 146 27.70 36.47 4.66
N GLU A 147 28.51 35.43 4.47
CA GLU A 147 29.93 35.45 4.82
C GLU A 147 30.69 36.49 3.99
N GLU A 148 30.44 36.57 2.67
CA GLU A 148 31.03 37.59 1.79
C GLU A 148 30.64 39.03 2.20
N ILE A 149 29.38 39.25 2.57
CA ILE A 149 28.88 40.53 3.10
C ILE A 149 29.62 40.84 4.41
N ASN A 150 29.70 39.87 5.32
CA ASN A 150 30.30 40.06 6.63
C ASN A 150 31.79 40.34 6.56
N ALA A 151 32.54 39.61 5.72
CA ALA A 151 33.98 39.77 5.55
C ALA A 151 34.37 41.16 5.03
N ARG A 152 33.48 41.83 4.30
CA ARG A 152 33.79 43.16 3.76
C ARG A 152 33.72 44.27 4.82
N TRP A 153 33.03 44.07 5.95
CA TRP A 153 32.92 45.11 6.99
C TRP A 153 34.26 45.46 7.64
N GLU A 154 35.18 44.50 7.79
CA GLU A 154 36.51 44.77 8.35
C GLU A 154 37.26 45.83 7.53
N GLY A 155 37.28 45.69 6.20
CA GLY A 155 37.92 46.67 5.33
C GLY A 155 37.22 48.04 5.31
N ILE A 156 35.88 48.06 5.43
CA ILE A 156 35.11 49.31 5.45
C ILE A 156 35.40 50.12 6.72
N LEU A 157 35.59 49.43 7.85
CA LEU A 157 35.91 50.06 9.14
C LEU A 157 37.28 50.74 9.14
N GLU A 158 38.19 50.33 8.26
CA GLU A 158 39.52 50.92 8.10
C GLU A 158 39.53 52.13 7.14
N THR A 159 38.45 52.35 6.38
CA THR A 159 38.34 53.44 5.40
C THR A 159 38.17 54.80 6.09
N ASN A 160 39.11 55.71 5.85
CA ASN A 160 39.09 57.06 6.43
C ASN A 160 38.49 58.13 5.48
N ASP A 161 38.34 57.82 4.19
CA ASP A 161 37.76 58.74 3.21
C ASP A 161 36.21 58.67 3.25
N PRO A 162 35.51 59.81 3.44
CA PRO A 162 34.05 59.82 3.53
C PRO A 162 33.32 59.41 2.24
N LEU A 163 33.88 59.67 1.05
CA LEU A 163 33.25 59.29 -0.21
C LEU A 163 33.40 57.79 -0.45
N ASP A 164 34.58 57.24 -0.19
CA ASP A 164 34.83 55.79 -0.30
C ASP A 164 33.97 55.02 0.70
N LEU A 165 33.87 55.50 1.96
CA LEU A 165 33.00 54.90 2.98
C LEU A 165 31.52 54.89 2.54
N TYR A 166 31.03 55.99 1.98
CA TYR A 166 29.67 56.05 1.45
C TYR A 166 29.46 55.03 0.33
N HIS A 167 30.42 54.92 -0.60
CA HIS A 167 30.34 53.97 -1.71
C HIS A 167 30.32 52.52 -1.22
N ASP A 168 31.22 52.15 -0.32
CA ASP A 168 31.31 50.81 0.24
C ASP A 168 30.04 50.41 1.03
N ILE A 169 29.50 51.31 1.86
CA ILE A 169 28.24 51.09 2.59
C ILE A 169 27.08 50.91 1.59
N HIS A 170 27.04 51.73 0.53
CA HIS A 170 26.01 51.61 -0.49
C HIS A 170 26.09 50.26 -1.21
N GLN A 171 27.30 49.80 -1.56
CA GLN A 171 27.49 48.47 -2.15
C GLN A 171 27.02 47.35 -1.22
N GLN A 172 27.34 47.41 0.08
CA GLN A 172 26.87 46.43 1.06
C GLN A 172 25.34 46.42 1.17
N ARG A 173 24.72 47.59 1.17
CA ARG A 173 23.25 47.71 1.17
C ARG A 173 22.62 47.05 -0.05
N VAL A 174 23.21 47.22 -1.24
CA VAL A 174 22.74 46.57 -2.47
C VAL A 174 22.84 45.05 -2.34
N LYS A 175 23.97 44.52 -1.90
CA LYS A 175 24.15 43.07 -1.69
C LYS A 175 23.16 42.48 -0.68
N CYS A 176 22.93 43.16 0.44
CA CYS A 176 21.92 42.77 1.42
C CYS A 176 20.51 42.77 0.81
N SER A 177 20.18 43.79 0.01
CA SER A 177 18.89 43.88 -0.68
C SER A 177 18.70 42.75 -1.69
N GLU A 178 19.74 42.38 -2.44
CA GLU A 178 19.71 41.26 -3.37
C GLU A 178 19.49 39.93 -2.65
N LEU A 179 20.20 39.70 -1.54
CA LEU A 179 20.00 38.50 -0.71
C LEU A 179 18.58 38.42 -0.15
N MET A 180 18.03 39.53 0.35
CA MET A 180 16.63 39.57 0.82
C MET A 180 15.65 39.28 -0.31
N SER A 181 15.85 39.88 -1.49
CA SER A 181 15.00 39.62 -2.66
C SER A 181 15.02 38.15 -3.07
N GLN A 182 16.18 37.47 -2.98
CA GLN A 182 16.28 36.04 -3.28
C GLN A 182 15.51 35.20 -2.26
N LYS A 183 15.62 35.54 -0.96
CA LYS A 183 14.83 34.86 0.09
C LYS A 183 13.33 35.08 -0.09
N ASP A 184 12.90 36.28 -0.47
CA ASP A 184 11.50 36.58 -0.76
C ASP A 184 10.97 35.78 -1.95
N GLN A 185 11.76 35.63 -3.02
CA GLN A 185 11.41 34.79 -4.16
C GLN A 185 11.21 33.33 -3.75
N LEU A 186 12.15 32.77 -2.98
CA LEU A 186 12.03 31.41 -2.45
C LEU A 186 10.77 31.24 -1.59
N ILE A 187 10.46 32.22 -0.73
CA ILE A 187 9.23 32.19 0.07
C ILE A 187 7.98 32.18 -0.82
N GLN A 188 7.96 32.99 -1.88
CA GLN A 188 6.83 33.01 -2.83
C GLN A 188 6.66 31.68 -3.56
N GLU A 189 7.76 31.06 -4.00
CA GLU A 189 7.75 29.75 -4.63
C GLU A 189 7.19 28.68 -3.70
N LEU A 190 7.67 28.63 -2.44
CA LEU A 190 7.19 27.66 -1.44
C LEU A 190 5.72 27.87 -1.09
N ARG A 191 5.26 29.13 -1.01
CA ARG A 191 3.83 29.45 -0.82
C ARG A 191 2.98 28.97 -2.00
N LYS A 192 3.45 29.16 -3.23
CA LYS A 192 2.77 28.67 -4.44
C LYS A 192 2.71 27.15 -4.44
N GLU A 193 3.81 26.48 -4.11
CA GLU A 193 3.85 25.02 -4.02
C GLU A 193 2.86 24.48 -2.97
N LEU A 194 2.79 25.12 -1.81
CA LEU A 194 1.82 24.81 -0.75
C LEU A 194 0.39 24.94 -1.25
N HIS A 195 0.05 26.06 -1.90
CA HIS A 195 -1.30 26.27 -2.42
C HIS A 195 -1.69 25.21 -3.46
N LEU A 196 -0.76 24.86 -4.37
CA LEU A 196 -0.97 23.79 -5.33
C LEU A 196 -1.14 22.41 -4.66
N ALA A 197 -0.47 22.17 -3.53
CA ALA A 197 -0.63 20.95 -2.74
C ALA A 197 -2.01 20.89 -2.09
N ASP A 198 -2.52 22.00 -1.57
CA ASP A 198 -3.88 22.09 -1.04
C ASP A 198 -4.93 21.83 -2.14
N ASP A 199 -4.77 22.42 -3.32
CA ASP A 199 -5.67 22.18 -4.46
C ASP A 199 -5.64 20.71 -4.93
N ARG A 200 -4.48 20.06 -4.89
CA ARG A 200 -4.36 18.63 -5.14
C ARG A 200 -5.09 17.82 -4.08
N PHE A 201 -4.88 18.14 -2.80
CA PHE A 201 -5.52 17.46 -1.68
C PHE A 201 -7.05 17.53 -1.76
N MET A 202 -7.60 18.71 -2.06
CA MET A 202 -9.05 18.88 -2.21
C MET A 202 -9.63 18.07 -3.37
N ARG A 203 -8.89 17.96 -4.49
CA ARG A 203 -9.29 17.12 -5.63
C ARG A 203 -9.25 15.63 -5.26
N ASP A 204 -8.19 15.19 -4.59
CA ASP A 204 -8.03 13.81 -4.16
C ASP A 204 -9.13 13.40 -3.16
N GLN A 205 -9.47 14.26 -2.19
CA GLN A 205 -10.58 14.00 -1.28
C GLN A 205 -11.92 13.83 -2.00
N ARG A 206 -12.22 14.71 -2.97
CA ARG A 206 -13.45 14.60 -3.77
C ARG A 206 -13.49 13.28 -4.54
N ARG A 207 -12.36 12.88 -5.14
CA ARG A 207 -12.24 11.62 -5.86
C ARG A 207 -12.39 10.41 -4.95
N GLN A 208 -11.74 10.40 -3.79
CA GLN A 208 -11.88 9.33 -2.80
C GLN A 208 -13.31 9.20 -2.30
N LYS A 209 -14.02 10.32 -2.09
CA LYS A 209 -15.45 10.29 -1.74
C LYS A 209 -16.31 9.66 -2.84
N GLN A 210 -16.01 9.95 -4.11
CA GLN A 210 -16.70 9.32 -5.23
C GLN A 210 -16.40 7.81 -5.31
N ASP A 211 -15.14 7.42 -5.17
CA ASP A 211 -14.72 6.01 -5.16
C ASP A 211 -15.41 5.22 -4.02
N LEU A 212 -15.50 5.81 -2.82
CA LEU A 212 -16.21 5.21 -1.69
C LEU A 212 -17.71 5.08 -1.97
N GLY A 213 -18.34 6.11 -2.55
CA GLY A 213 -19.74 6.05 -2.95
C GLY A 213 -20.02 4.92 -3.94
N LEU A 214 -19.18 4.77 -4.97
CA LEU A 214 -19.27 3.68 -5.95
C LEU A 214 -19.05 2.31 -5.31
N LEU A 215 -18.12 2.20 -4.36
CA LEU A 215 -17.86 0.95 -3.65
C LEU A 215 -19.08 0.54 -2.81
N CYS A 216 -19.68 1.48 -2.08
CA CYS A 216 -20.91 1.25 -1.32
C CYS A 216 -22.05 0.78 -2.24
N GLU A 217 -22.29 1.52 -3.34
CA GLU A 217 -23.33 1.17 -4.30
C GLU A 217 -23.15 -0.24 -4.87
N ARG A 218 -21.93 -0.62 -5.26
CA ARG A 218 -21.65 -1.97 -5.77
C ARG A 218 -21.85 -3.06 -4.72
N ILE A 219 -21.43 -2.82 -3.47
CA ILE A 219 -21.63 -3.77 -2.39
C ILE A 219 -23.12 -3.95 -2.11
N ASP A 220 -23.89 -2.86 -2.04
CA ASP A 220 -25.34 -2.91 -1.82
C ASP A 220 -26.04 -3.66 -2.94
N GLN A 221 -25.68 -3.38 -4.20
CA GLN A 221 -26.18 -4.12 -5.36
C GLN A 221 -25.83 -5.60 -5.28
N GLN A 222 -24.59 -5.94 -4.92
CA GLN A 222 -24.15 -7.34 -4.80
C GLN A 222 -24.92 -8.06 -3.69
N VAL A 223 -25.15 -7.42 -2.53
CA VAL A 223 -25.94 -8.01 -1.44
C VAL A 223 -27.38 -8.30 -1.89
N VAL A 224 -28.01 -7.39 -2.63
CA VAL A 224 -29.36 -7.57 -3.16
C VAL A 224 -29.42 -8.67 -4.22
N VAL A 225 -28.43 -8.75 -5.12
CA VAL A 225 -28.33 -9.80 -6.14
C VAL A 225 -28.09 -11.17 -5.49
N MET A 226 -27.11 -11.28 -4.60
CA MET A 226 -26.83 -12.50 -3.84
C MET A 226 -28.07 -12.95 -3.06
N GLY A 227 -28.74 -12.05 -2.35
CA GLY A 227 -29.94 -12.37 -1.58
C GLY A 227 -31.11 -12.88 -2.43
N ARG A 228 -31.23 -12.41 -3.68
CA ARG A 228 -32.21 -12.94 -4.64
C ARG A 228 -31.81 -14.32 -5.17
N ALA A 229 -30.55 -14.50 -5.55
CA ALA A 229 -30.03 -15.78 -6.03
C ALA A 229 -30.16 -16.88 -4.97
N TYR A 230 -29.75 -16.62 -3.72
CA TYR A 230 -29.90 -17.59 -2.62
C TYR A 230 -31.35 -18.01 -2.40
N LYS A 231 -32.31 -17.07 -2.46
CA LYS A 231 -33.74 -17.40 -2.34
C LYS A 231 -34.23 -18.26 -3.50
N GLN A 232 -33.79 -17.95 -4.72
CA GLN A 232 -34.18 -18.70 -5.92
C GLN A 232 -33.62 -20.12 -5.89
N GLU A 233 -32.33 -20.28 -5.57
CA GLU A 233 -31.70 -21.60 -5.45
C GLU A 233 -32.34 -22.44 -4.32
N LEU A 234 -32.67 -21.82 -3.19
CA LEU A 234 -33.38 -22.50 -2.11
C LEU A 234 -34.73 -23.05 -2.58
N LEU A 235 -35.52 -22.25 -3.31
CA LEU A 235 -36.80 -22.68 -3.87
C LEU A 235 -36.63 -23.86 -4.84
N LEU A 236 -35.59 -23.84 -5.68
CA LEU A 236 -35.30 -24.93 -6.63
C LEU A 236 -34.96 -26.24 -5.90
N VAL A 237 -34.20 -26.15 -4.80
CA VAL A 237 -33.88 -27.30 -3.95
C VAL A 237 -35.12 -27.82 -3.21
N GLU A 238 -35.97 -26.95 -2.68
CA GLU A 238 -37.21 -27.32 -1.98
C GLU A 238 -38.21 -28.02 -2.92
N VAL A 239 -38.37 -27.49 -4.15
CA VAL A 239 -39.21 -28.10 -5.18
C VAL A 239 -38.64 -29.45 -5.62
N GLY A 240 -37.32 -29.56 -5.79
CA GLY A 240 -36.64 -30.81 -6.09
C GLY A 240 -36.74 -31.85 -4.97
N SER A 241 -36.82 -31.41 -3.71
CA SER A 241 -36.93 -32.25 -2.51
C SER A 241 -38.36 -32.75 -2.23
N GLY A 242 -39.36 -32.35 -3.02
CA GLY A 242 -40.74 -32.80 -2.89
C GLY A 242 -41.51 -32.24 -1.67
N THR A 243 -40.97 -31.25 -0.96
CA THR A 243 -41.58 -30.69 0.26
C THR A 243 -42.65 -29.62 -0.01
N GLY A 244 -42.91 -29.26 -1.28
CA GLY A 244 -43.93 -28.27 -1.67
C GLY A 244 -45.36 -28.81 -1.86
N ALA A 245 -45.62 -30.11 -1.66
CA ALA A 245 -46.93 -30.72 -1.95
C ALA A 245 -47.87 -30.88 -0.73
N THR A 246 -47.54 -30.34 0.44
CA THR A 246 -48.43 -30.42 1.62
C THR A 246 -48.52 -29.08 2.34
N THR A 247 -49.21 -28.11 1.73
CA THR A 247 -49.87 -27.04 2.50
C THR A 247 -51.20 -26.61 1.88
N ASP A 248 -51.83 -27.48 1.10
CA ASP A 248 -53.23 -27.35 0.68
C ASP A 248 -53.98 -28.64 1.02
N ARG A 249 -54.41 -28.78 2.29
CA ARG A 249 -55.56 -29.61 2.68
C ARG A 249 -56.08 -29.21 4.06
N GLU A 250 -57.17 -28.45 4.01
CA GLU A 250 -58.36 -28.52 4.88
C GLU A 250 -58.17 -28.96 6.34
N GLU A 251 -58.27 -28.00 7.27
CA GLU A 251 -59.44 -27.78 8.17
C GLU A 251 -59.34 -26.43 8.89
#